data_AF-A0A3C0SB94-F1
#
_entry.id   AF-A0A3C0SB94-F1
#
_cell.length_a   1.000
_cell.length_b   1.000
_cell.length_c   1.000
_cell.angle_alpha   90.00
_cell.angle_beta   90.00
_cell.angle_gamma   90.00
#
_symmetry.space_group_name_H-M   'P 1'
#
loop_
_entity.id
_entity.type
_entity.pdbx_description
1 polymer ?
#
loop_
_entity_poly.entity_id
_entity_poly.type
_entity_poly.pdbx_seq_one_letter_code
_entity_poly.pdbx_strand_id
1 'polypeptide(L)' 'RSPYTTHDLISILLNLPIELKQAMYVEGGPDAQLYINTGKKEFEFLGSYSSGSFEHDENNVAWPLPNVLGIQRTTRED' A
#
# COMPACT_ATOMS: atom_id res chain seq x y z
N ARG A 1 -15.16 2.99 -2.84
CA ARG A 1 -14.76 2.20 -1.63
C ARG A 1 -14.40 3.18 -0.51
N SER A 2 -14.84 2.98 0.74
CA SER A 2 -14.46 3.86 1.85
C SER A 2 -13.13 3.43 2.50
N PRO A 3 -12.18 4.34 2.77
CA PRO A 3 -10.95 4.03 3.50
C PRO A 3 -11.24 3.49 4.91
N TYR A 4 -10.39 2.58 5.40
CA TYR A 4 -10.44 2.16 6.81
C TYR A 4 -9.95 3.29 7.72
N THR A 5 -10.56 3.41 8.90
CA THR A 5 -9.95 4.22 9.96
C THR A 5 -8.61 3.59 10.37
N THR A 6 -7.71 4.40 10.93
CA THR A 6 -6.44 3.89 11.47
C THR A 6 -6.67 2.79 12.52
N HIS A 7 -7.72 2.91 13.33
CA HIS A 7 -8.08 1.91 14.34
C HIS A 7 -8.50 0.58 13.71
N ASP A 8 -9.35 0.63 12.67
CA ASP A 8 -9.82 -0.58 11.99
C ASP A 8 -8.67 -1.25 11.24
N LEU A 9 -7.79 -0.46 10.59
CA LEU A 9 -6.61 -0.98 9.92
C LEU A 9 -5.67 -1.72 10.89
N ILE A 10 -5.38 -1.14 12.05
CA ILE A 10 -4.56 -1.82 13.09
C ILE A 10 -5.21 -3.14 13.50
N SER A 11 -6.52 -3.12 13.73
CA SER A 11 -7.26 -4.30 14.16
C SER A 11 -7.18 -5.41 13.11
N ILE A 12 -7.27 -5.06 11.82
CA ILE A 12 -7.06 -6.01 10.71
C ILE A 12 -5.63 -6.57 10.74
N LEU A 13 -4.61 -5.70 10.89
CA LEU A 13 -3.21 -6.11 10.90
C LEU A 13 -2.86 -7.05 12.05
N LEU A 14 -3.39 -6.79 13.26
CA LEU A 14 -3.15 -7.63 14.44
C LEU A 14 -3.82 -9.01 14.35
N ASN A 15 -4.88 -9.15 13.55
CA ASN A 15 -5.55 -10.43 13.32
C ASN A 15 -4.87 -11.29 12.24
N LEU A 16 -3.83 -10.79 11.57
CA LEU A 16 -3.07 -11.57 10.60
C LEU A 16 -2.22 -12.65 11.29
N PRO A 17 -2.13 -13.88 10.75
CA PRO A 17 -1.36 -14.97 11.33
C PRO A 17 0.15 -14.85 10.99
N ILE A 18 0.75 -13.67 11.21
CA ILE A 18 2.13 -13.34 10.80
C ILE A 18 3.02 -12.89 11.97
N GLU A 19 2.58 -13.09 13.21
CA GLU A 19 3.30 -12.68 14.43
C GLU A 19 3.84 -11.24 14.39
N LEU A 20 3.03 -10.30 13.88
CA LEU A 20 3.41 -8.91 13.74
C LEU A 20 3.87 -8.33 15.10
N LYS A 21 5.17 -8.00 15.22
CA LYS A 21 5.73 -7.44 16.45
C LYS A 21 5.65 -5.93 16.49
N GLN A 22 5.88 -5.28 15.35
CA GLN A 22 5.99 -3.83 15.21
C GLN A 22 5.50 -3.41 13.83
N ALA A 23 4.93 -2.22 13.76
CA ALA A 23 4.51 -1.56 12.53
C ALA A 23 4.78 -0.06 12.66
N MET A 24 4.96 0.62 11.52
CA MET A 24 5.16 2.06 11.45
C MET A 24 4.14 2.65 10.48
N TYR A 25 3.63 3.84 10.79
CA TYR A 25 2.82 4.60 9.86
C TYR A 25 3.70 5.29 8.82
N VAL A 26 3.28 5.21 7.57
CA VAL A 26 3.87 5.90 6.41
C VAL A 26 2.76 6.69 5.71
N GLU A 27 3.12 7.33 4.61
CA GLU A 27 2.20 8.10 3.76
C GLU A 27 1.00 7.25 3.33
N GLY A 28 -0.19 7.86 3.38
CA GLY A 28 -1.47 7.22 3.08
C GLY A 28 -2.26 8.02 2.05
N GLY A 29 -3.54 7.69 1.91
CA GLY A 29 -4.36 8.36 0.91
C GLY A 29 -3.82 8.09 -0.50
N PRO A 30 -3.81 9.07 -1.41
CA PRO A 30 -3.54 8.77 -2.82
C PRO A 30 -2.07 8.79 -3.23
N ASP A 31 -1.22 9.17 -2.29
CA ASP A 31 0.21 8.92 -2.36
C ASP A 31 0.53 7.46 -1.98
N ALA A 32 -0.42 6.72 -1.39
CA ALA A 32 -0.24 5.29 -1.12
C ALA A 32 -0.25 4.52 -2.46
N GLN A 33 0.82 3.78 -2.72
CA GLN A 33 1.00 3.05 -3.96
C GLN A 33 1.65 1.69 -3.69
N LEU A 34 1.20 0.65 -4.39
CA LEU A 34 1.84 -0.66 -4.41
C LEU A 34 2.13 -1.07 -5.85
N TYR A 35 3.42 -1.26 -6.13
CA TYR A 35 3.90 -1.74 -7.42
C TYR A 35 4.46 -3.17 -7.27
N ILE A 36 4.04 -4.08 -8.15
CA ILE A 36 4.49 -5.47 -8.16
C ILE A 36 4.92 -5.84 -9.57
N ASN A 37 6.20 -6.22 -9.73
CA ASN A 37 6.73 -6.76 -10.98
C ASN A 37 7.39 -8.12 -10.73
N THR A 38 6.89 -9.15 -11.40
CA THR A 38 7.37 -10.55 -11.28
C THR A 38 8.19 -11.00 -12.50
N GLY A 39 8.46 -10.10 -13.44
CA GLY A 39 9.00 -10.40 -14.78
C GLY A 39 7.99 -11.04 -15.74
N LYS A 40 6.91 -11.64 -15.23
CA LYS A 40 5.82 -12.22 -16.03
C LYS A 40 4.55 -11.38 -16.02
N LYS A 41 4.33 -10.67 -14.91
CA LYS A 41 3.17 -9.82 -14.67
C LYS A 41 3.59 -8.58 -13.92
N GLU A 42 2.90 -7.51 -14.24
CA GLU A 42 3.04 -6.20 -13.66
C GLU A 42 1.68 -5.77 -13.12
N PHE A 43 1.67 -5.27 -11.88
CA PHE A 43 0.50 -4.74 -11.23
C PHE A 43 0.85 -3.43 -10.55
N GLU A 44 -0.04 -2.46 -10.67
CA GLU A 44 0.05 -1.18 -10.02
C GLU A 44 -1.28 -0.88 -9.34
N PHE A 45 -1.21 -0.59 -8.04
CA PHE A 45 -2.37 -0.27 -7.21
C PHE A 45 -2.15 1.12 -6.63
N LEU A 46 -3.09 2.03 -6.92
CA LEU A 46 -3.06 3.42 -6.48
C LEU A 46 -4.10 3.64 -5.37
N GLY A 47 -3.73 4.44 -4.36
CA GLY A 47 -4.64 4.88 -3.31
C GLY A 47 -5.72 5.82 -3.86
N SER A 48 -6.85 5.93 -3.16
CA SER A 48 -8.00 6.74 -3.61
C SER A 48 -8.30 7.94 -2.69
N TYR A 49 -8.83 9.02 -3.26
CA TYR A 49 -9.46 10.11 -2.51
C TYR A 49 -10.96 9.81 -2.36
N SER A 50 -11.50 9.83 -1.14
CA SER A 50 -12.96 10.00 -0.95
C SER A 50 -13.24 11.48 -0.65
N SER A 51 -13.35 12.32 -1.67
CA SER A 51 -13.92 13.66 -1.47
C SER A 51 -15.44 13.51 -1.51
N GLY A 52 -16.13 13.91 -0.43
CA GLY A 52 -17.53 13.58 -0.14
C GLY A 52 -18.61 14.10 -1.11
N SER A 53 -18.28 14.43 -2.35
CA SER A 53 -19.25 14.91 -3.34
C SER A 53 -19.03 14.38 -4.76
N PHE A 54 -17.92 13.72 -5.10
CA PHE A 54 -17.69 13.12 -6.42
C PHE A 54 -16.74 11.92 -6.27
N GLU A 55 -17.27 10.70 -6.37
CA GLU A 55 -16.46 9.50 -6.56
C GLU A 55 -15.93 9.49 -8.00
N HIS A 56 -14.92 10.30 -8.29
CA HIS A 56 -14.02 9.96 -9.39
C HIS A 56 -12.93 9.07 -8.79
N ASP A 57 -13.13 7.76 -8.94
CA ASP A 57 -12.14 6.69 -8.73
C ASP A 57 -10.94 6.80 -9.71
N GLU A 58 -10.70 7.97 -10.31
CA GLU A 58 -9.69 8.22 -11.32
C GLU A 58 -8.40 8.75 -10.68
N ASN A 59 -7.86 8.06 -9.66
CA ASN A 59 -6.42 8.17 -9.46
C ASN A 59 -5.76 7.28 -10.51
N ASN A 60 -5.61 7.81 -11.73
CA ASN A 60 -5.01 7.13 -12.88
C ASN A 60 -3.51 7.45 -13.03
N VAL A 61 -2.94 8.19 -12.07
CA VAL A 61 -1.57 8.71 -12.16
C VAL A 61 -0.76 8.23 -10.96
N ALA A 62 0.31 7.50 -11.25
CA ALA A 62 1.36 7.21 -10.31
C ALA A 62 2.08 8.51 -9.93
N TRP A 63 2.03 8.90 -8.65
CA TRP A 63 2.75 10.06 -8.17
C TRP A 63 4.25 9.76 -8.08
N PRO A 64 5.14 10.66 -8.52
CA PRO A 64 6.57 10.51 -8.26
C PRO A 64 6.82 10.62 -6.75
N LEU A 65 7.10 9.47 -6.11
CA LEU A 65 7.39 9.41 -4.68
C LEU A 65 8.88 9.68 -4.39
N PRO A 66 9.21 10.54 -3.41
CA PRO A 66 10.61 10.88 -3.10
C PRO A 66 11.40 9.70 -2.50
N ASN A 67 10.70 8.70 -1.94
CA ASN A 67 11.28 7.51 -1.34
C ASN A 67 10.32 6.32 -1.49
N VAL A 68 10.88 5.12 -1.65
CA VAL A 68 10.12 3.87 -1.78
C VAL A 68 10.71 2.77 -0.90
N LEU A 69 9.84 1.88 -0.39
CA LEU A 69 10.26 0.65 0.29
C LEU A 69 10.25 -0.51 -0.71
N GLY A 70 11.43 -1.06 -0.99
CA GLY A 70 11.60 -2.18 -1.92
C GLY A 70 11.82 -3.51 -1.21
N ILE A 71 11.29 -4.60 -1.80
CA ILE A 71 11.59 -5.97 -1.37
C ILE A 71 12.35 -6.65 -2.50
N GLN A 72 13.55 -7.15 -2.21
CA GLN A 72 14.35 -7.94 -3.14
C GLN A 72 14.64 -9.30 -2.54
N ARG A 73 14.56 -10.36 -3.36
CA ARG A 73 15.02 -11.69 -2.96
C ARG A 73 16.53 -11.64 -2.77
N THR A 74 16.98 -11.92 -1.55
CA THR A 74 18.39 -12.17 -1.28
C THR A 74 18.68 -13.66 -1.51
N THR A 75 19.77 -13.97 -2.21
CA THR A 75 20.37 -15.30 -2.17
C THR A 75 21.31 -15.31 -0.97
N ARG A 76 21.02 -16.12 0.05
CA ARG A 76 22.05 -16.49 1.01
C ARG A 76 22.91 -17.54 0.34
N GLU A 77 24.20 -17.28 0.22
CA GLU A 77 25.18 -18.35 0.01
C GLU A 77 25.36 -19.03 1.36
N ASP A 78 25.16 -20.35 1.40
CA ASP A 78 25.39 -21.20 2.58
C ASP A 78 26.90 -21.46 2.78
#